data_AF-A0A7Y5V1C4-F1
#
_entry.id   AF-A0A7Y5V1C4-F1
#
_cell.length_a   1.000
_cell.length_b   1.000
_cell.length_c   1.000
_cell.angle_alpha   90.00
_cell.angle_beta   90.00
_cell.angle_gamma   90.00
#
_symmetry.space_group_name_H-M   'P 1'
#
loop_
_entity.id
_entity.type
_entity.pdbx_description
1 polymer ?
#
loop_
_entity_poly.entity_id
_entity_poly.type
_entity_poly.pdbx_seq_one_letter_code
_entity_poly.pdbx_strand_id
1 'polypeptide(L)' 'MLDCRRQNIHRSKLPKPGAIGHIVGLSTVNPRRKCIVSHYPLCDNVLPYSIGIHTVWVRFLDNGEFARFSGIWFEDLP' A
#
# COMPACT_ATOMS: atom_id res chain seq x y z
N MET A 1 4.16 -20.27 7.81
CA MET A 1 5.23 -20.45 6.81
C MET A 1 4.57 -20.13 5.46
N LEU A 2 5.12 -19.22 4.65
CA LEU A 2 4.51 -18.85 3.36
C LEU A 2 4.87 -19.92 2.33
N ASP A 3 3.86 -20.57 1.73
CA ASP A 3 4.00 -21.81 0.93
C ASP A 3 4.76 -21.69 -0.40
N CYS A 4 5.54 -20.63 -0.64
CA CYS A 4 6.35 -20.42 -1.85
C CYS A 4 5.58 -20.59 -3.19
N ARG A 5 4.25 -20.66 -3.16
CA ARG A 5 3.41 -20.68 -4.36
C ARG A 5 3.55 -19.34 -5.04
N ARG A 6 3.72 -19.35 -6.36
CA ARG A 6 3.89 -18.17 -7.22
C ARG A 6 2.69 -17.24 -7.02
N GLN A 7 2.85 -16.25 -6.14
CA GLN A 7 1.81 -15.27 -5.88
C GLN A 7 1.72 -14.37 -7.11
N ASN A 8 0.50 -14.19 -7.62
CA ASN A 8 0.24 -13.43 -8.84
C ASN A 8 0.29 -11.92 -8.55
N ILE A 9 1.44 -11.45 -8.07
CA ILE A 9 1.66 -10.06 -7.64
C ILE A 9 2.26 -9.29 -8.80
N HIS A 10 1.47 -8.40 -9.38
CA HIS A 10 1.92 -7.49 -10.42
C HIS A 10 2.60 -6.27 -9.75
N ARG A 11 3.91 -6.37 -9.50
CA ARG A 11 4.69 -5.37 -8.74
C ARG A 11 4.96 -4.05 -9.48
N SER A 12 4.63 -3.93 -10.76
CA SER A 12 5.09 -2.79 -11.58
C SER A 12 4.52 -1.43 -11.20
N LYS A 13 3.48 -1.40 -10.35
CA LYS A 13 2.83 -0.17 -9.87
C LYS A 13 2.61 -0.12 -8.35
N LEU A 14 3.12 -1.09 -7.61
CA LEU A 14 3.10 -1.04 -6.16
C LEU A 14 4.26 -0.17 -5.67
N PRO A 15 4.06 0.67 -4.64
CA PRO A 15 5.21 1.27 -3.98
C PRO A 15 6.19 0.18 -3.50
N LYS A 16 7.44 0.54 -3.27
CA LYS A 16 8.38 -0.44 -2.73
C LYS A 16 8.04 -0.66 -1.25
N PRO A 17 8.10 -1.89 -0.71
CA PRO A 17 8.17 -2.07 0.74
C PRO A 17 9.29 -1.19 1.30
N GLY A 18 8.98 -0.39 2.31
CA GLY A 18 9.88 0.62 2.87
C GLY A 18 9.82 2.01 2.21
N ALA A 19 9.07 2.18 1.11
CA ALA A 19 8.84 3.50 0.51
C ALA A 19 8.12 4.42 1.50
N ILE A 20 8.54 5.68 1.56
CA ILE A 20 7.97 6.70 2.44
C ILE A 20 7.18 7.65 1.56
N GLY A 21 5.94 7.92 1.93
CA GLY A 21 5.08 8.72 1.08
C GLY A 21 3.77 9.10 1.72
N HIS A 22 2.87 9.54 0.86
CA HIS A 22 1.54 10.01 1.21
C HIS A 22 0.47 9.12 0.59
N ILE A 23 -0.57 8.84 1.37
CA ILE A 23 -1.79 8.22 0.86
C ILE A 23 -2.68 9.34 0.31
N VAL A 24 -3.06 9.21 -0.95
CA VAL A 24 -3.90 10.17 -1.69
C VAL A 24 -5.15 9.48 -2.24
N GLY A 25 -6.21 10.27 -2.43
CA GLY A 25 -7.48 9.80 -2.98
C GLY A 25 -8.46 9.16 -1.98
N LEU A 26 -8.09 9.04 -0.70
CA LEU A 26 -9.02 8.66 0.37
C LEU A 26 -9.41 9.88 1.21
N SER A 27 -10.69 10.16 1.32
CA SER A 27 -11.21 11.24 2.18
C SER A 27 -11.01 10.97 3.68
N THR A 28 -10.84 9.71 4.06
CA THR A 28 -10.64 9.27 5.45
C THR A 28 -9.21 9.42 5.93
N VAL A 29 -8.24 9.67 5.04
CA VAL A 29 -6.84 9.83 5.38
C VAL A 29 -6.42 11.26 5.09
N ASN A 30 -5.80 11.92 6.07
CA ASN A 30 -5.20 13.22 5.82
C ASN A 30 -4.03 13.06 4.83
N PRO A 31 -4.10 13.67 3.62
CA PRO A 31 -3.12 13.45 2.57
C PRO A 31 -1.73 14.01 2.92
N ARG A 32 -1.62 14.84 3.96
CA ARG A 32 -0.33 15.37 4.45
C ARG A 32 0.38 14.44 5.43
N ARG A 33 -0.28 13.37 5.89
CA ARG A 33 0.35 12.41 6.82
C ARG A 33 1.38 11.57 6.06
N LYS A 34 2.60 11.51 6.61
CA LYS A 34 3.67 10.66 6.09
C LYS A 34 3.52 9.25 6.63
N CYS A 35 3.70 8.27 5.76
CA CYS A 35 3.66 6.87 6.14
C CYS A 35 4.74 6.08 5.40
N ILE A 36 5.17 4.97 6.00
CA ILE A 36 6.07 4.01 5.39
C ILE A 36 5.29 2.75 5.01
N VAL A 37 5.51 2.27 3.80
CA VAL A 37 4.90 1.03 3.32
C VAL A 37 5.56 -0.15 4.04
N SER A 38 4.76 -0.98 4.71
CA SER A 38 5.25 -2.18 5.39
C SER A 38 5.21 -3.40 4.48
N HIS A 39 4.02 -3.80 4.04
CA HIS A 39 3.83 -5.00 3.23
C HIS A 39 2.48 -5.01 2.50
N TYR A 40 2.36 -5.89 1.51
CA TYR A 40 1.15 -6.10 0.72
C TYR A 40 0.47 -7.40 1.13
N PRO A 41 -0.86 -7.44 1.28
CA PRO A 41 -1.57 -8.71 1.34
C PRO A 41 -1.37 -9.44 0.02
N LEU A 42 -0.98 -10.72 0.11
CA LEU A 42 -0.54 -11.52 -1.03
C LEU A 42 -1.68 -11.89 -2.00
N CYS A 43 -2.93 -11.61 -1.61
CA CYS A 43 -4.15 -12.08 -2.27
C CYS A 43 -4.92 -10.97 -3.00
N ASP A 44 -4.35 -9.78 -3.15
CA ASP A 44 -5.11 -8.59 -3.54
C ASP A 44 -5.31 -8.42 -5.06
N ASN A 45 -5.03 -9.46 -5.83
CA ASN A 45 -5.25 -9.46 -7.27
C ASN A 45 -6.67 -9.98 -7.59
N VAL A 46 -7.69 -9.18 -7.26
CA VAL A 46 -9.08 -9.46 -7.63
C VAL A 46 -9.48 -8.48 -8.73
N LEU A 47 -9.84 -8.99 -9.91
CA LEU A 47 -10.45 -8.22 -11.00
C LEU A 47 -11.67 -7.43 -10.47
N PRO A 48 -11.89 -6.17 -10.86
CA PRO A 48 -11.20 -5.40 -11.91
C PRO A 48 -10.03 -4.52 -11.41
N TYR A 49 -9.66 -4.60 -10.12
CA TYR A 49 -8.80 -3.60 -9.47
C TYR A 49 -7.29 -3.80 -9.73
N SER A 50 -6.92 -4.32 -10.89
CA SER A 50 -5.54 -4.64 -11.28
C SER A 50 -4.69 -3.44 -11.71
N ILE A 51 -5.23 -2.21 -11.66
CA ILE A 51 -4.52 -1.00 -12.10
C ILE A 51 -4.73 0.14 -11.11
N GLY A 52 -3.78 0.34 -10.20
CA GLY A 52 -3.65 1.55 -9.37
C GLY A 52 -4.41 1.56 -8.04
N ILE A 53 -5.38 0.66 -7.84
CA ILE A 53 -6.17 0.52 -6.60
C ILE A 53 -5.59 -0.66 -5.81
N HIS A 54 -4.84 -0.39 -4.74
CA HIS A 54 -4.09 -1.42 -4.02
C HIS A 54 -4.44 -1.47 -2.54
N THR A 55 -4.54 -2.67 -1.96
CA THR A 55 -4.47 -2.83 -0.51
C THR A 55 -3.03 -2.86 -0.04
N VAL A 56 -2.72 -2.03 0.96
CA VAL A 56 -1.39 -1.92 1.56
C VAL A 56 -1.51 -1.83 3.07
N TRP A 57 -0.49 -2.34 3.76
CA TRP A 57 -0.24 -1.99 5.16
C TRP A 57 0.79 -0.87 5.21
N VAL A 58 0.44 0.23 5.86
CA VAL A 58 1.35 1.33 6.13
C VAL A 58 1.52 1.53 7.63
N ARG A 59 2.63 2.15 8.00
CA ARG A 59 2.86 2.69 9.33
C ARG A 59 2.99 4.20 9.23
N PHE A 60 2.15 4.95 9.95
CA PHE A 60 2.26 6.39 9.98
C PHE A 60 3.46 6.85 10.82
N LEU A 61 4.17 7.86 10.35
CA LEU A 61 5.41 8.33 10.99
C LEU A 61 5.16 9.29 12.17
N ASP A 62 3.97 9.88 12.25
CA ASP A 62 3.61 10.83 13.30
C ASP A 62 3.26 10.13 14.63
N ASN A 63 2.51 9.03 14.59
CA ASN A 63 2.02 8.33 15.77
C ASN A 63 2.43 6.84 15.82
N GLY A 64 3.09 6.32 14.79
CA GLY A 64 3.50 4.92 14.71
C GLY A 64 2.35 3.93 14.44
N GLU A 65 1.14 4.43 14.17
CA GLU A 65 -0.07 3.63 13.92
C GLU A 65 0.10 2.78 12.66
N PHE A 66 -0.28 1.51 12.76
CA PHE A 66 -0.37 0.60 11.63
C PHE A 66 -1.79 0.53 11.11
N ALA A 67 -1.98 0.80 9.82
CA ALA A 67 -3.29 0.79 9.20
C ALA A 67 -3.24 0.08 7.84
N ARG A 68 -4.36 -0.58 7.51
CA ARG A 68 -4.59 -1.21 6.22
C ARG A 68 -5.50 -0.32 5.40
N PHE A 69 -5.06 0.05 4.20
CA PHE A 69 -5.87 0.81 3.25
C PHE A 69 -6.01 0.06 1.96
N SER A 70 -7.19 0.15 1.33
CA SER A 70 -7.51 -0.45 0.03
C SER A 70 -7.95 0.65 -0.92
N GLY A 71 -7.62 0.49 -2.20
CA GLY A 71 -8.01 1.43 -3.24
C GLY A 71 -7.44 2.82 -3.10
N ILE A 72 -6.17 2.86 -2.73
CA ILE A 72 -5.42 4.10 -2.56
C ILE A 72 -4.57 4.43 -3.77
N TRP A 73 -4.26 5.71 -3.90
CA TRP A 73 -3.08 6.18 -4.60
C TRP A 73 -1.98 6.43 -3.58
N PHE A 74 -0.73 6.18 -3.96
CA PHE A 74 0.43 6.44 -3.12
C PHE A 74 1.42 7.32 -3.87
N GLU A 75 1.78 8.44 -3.26
CA GLU A 75 2.78 9.37 -3.78
C GLU A 75 4.08 9.17 -2.99
N ASP A 76 5.09 8.63 -3.67
CA ASP A 76 6.42 8.38 -3.08
C ASP A 76 7.15 9.71 -2.88
N LEU A 77 7.72 9.91 -1.70
CA LEU A 77 8.55 11.07 -1.43
C LEU A 77 10.00 10.77 -1.85
N PRO A 78 10.67 11.71 -2.54
CA PRO A 78 12.08 11.56 -2.92
C PRO A 78 13.03 11.54 -1.72
#